data_AF-A0AA41V037-F1
#
_entry.id   AF-A0AA41V037-F1
#
_cell.length_a   1.000
_cell.length_b   1.000
_cell.length_c   1.000
_cell.angle_alpha   90.00
_cell.angle_beta   90.00
_cell.angle_gamma   90.00
#
_symmetry.space_group_name_H-M   'P 1'
#
loop_
_entity.id
_entity.type
_entity.pdbx_description
1 polymer ?
#
loop_
_entity_poly.entity_id
_entity_poly.type
_entity_poly.pdbx_seq_one_letter_code
_entity_poly.pdbx_strand_id
1 'polypeptide(L)'
;MASSSSSSVSIAVFLLLSMVLVSASTDRKNVFASVSPSLEKGSLTESNGICDPKDVSSDRTWGPTQDCNICTFYCTGVCAGMGTPMVKKACTPNSKKSQIFCQCCCAKPPSPPPPPPSPPPPSLPPPTPSGGGPCGQPGDTSTETTIITSNCADCTNWCKEECSDAGSYVLDDKCEIGESKFARRCKCCCRENSTPPPPSCPTQGCPSDVTWTIPGVSPCKYRLLSSLSSSSSLVSM
;
A
#
# COMPACT_ATOMS: atom_id res chain seq x y z
N MET A 1 39.62 52.22 36.05
CA MET A 1 39.63 52.13 34.58
C MET A 1 40.87 51.34 34.19
N ALA A 2 40.88 50.29 33.38
CA ALA A 2 39.87 49.50 32.70
C ALA A 2 40.56 48.15 32.41
N SER A 3 39.93 47.00 32.65
CA SER A 3 40.43 45.73 32.12
C SER A 3 39.31 44.69 32.13
N SER A 4 38.46 44.74 31.10
CA SER A 4 37.35 43.79 30.92
C SER A 4 37.06 43.56 29.43
N SER A 5 38.11 43.44 28.60
CA SER A 5 37.95 43.30 27.14
C SER A 5 38.37 41.92 26.59
N SER A 6 38.83 40.98 27.43
CA SER A 6 39.40 39.71 26.93
C SER A 6 38.42 38.51 26.94
N SER A 7 37.38 38.54 27.79
CA SER A 7 36.50 37.37 27.99
C SER A 7 35.42 37.22 26.92
N SER A 8 35.00 38.30 26.26
CA SER A 8 33.93 38.26 25.24
C SER A 8 34.40 37.62 23.93
N VAL A 9 35.67 37.80 23.57
CA VAL A 9 36.24 37.25 22.32
C VAL A 9 36.34 35.72 22.38
N SER A 10 36.67 35.15 23.55
CA SER A 10 36.73 33.68 23.70
C SER A 10 35.36 33.02 23.54
N ILE A 11 34.29 33.61 24.08
CA ILE A 11 32.94 33.02 24.00
C ILE A 11 32.44 33.01 22.56
N ALA A 12 32.68 34.08 21.80
CA ALA A 12 32.29 34.14 20.39
C ALA A 12 33.00 33.10 19.53
N VAL A 13 34.29 32.85 19.77
CA VAL A 13 35.07 31.83 19.04
C VAL A 13 34.58 30.42 19.37
N PHE A 14 34.26 30.11 20.63
CA PHE A 14 33.71 28.80 21.01
C PHE A 14 32.32 28.54 20.40
N LEU A 15 31.46 29.56 20.31
CA LEU A 15 30.14 29.43 19.68
C LEU A 15 30.25 29.21 18.17
N LEU A 16 31.17 29.91 17.49
CA LEU A 16 31.42 29.69 16.06
C LEU A 16 32.01 28.31 15.78
N LEU A 17 32.97 27.84 16.60
CA LEU A 17 33.52 26.49 16.46
C LEU A 17 32.44 25.40 16.63
N SER A 18 31.51 25.61 17.57
CA SER A 18 30.41 24.67 17.83
C SER A 18 29.43 24.58 16.66
N MET A 19 29.12 25.70 16.00
CA MET A 19 28.26 25.69 14.81
C MET A 19 28.93 25.01 13.60
N VAL A 20 30.25 25.19 13.43
CA VAL A 20 31.01 24.53 12.36
C VAL A 20 31.11 23.01 12.58
N LEU A 21 31.33 22.57 13.82
CA LEU A 21 31.35 21.13 14.18
C LEU A 21 30.00 20.45 13.93
N VAL A 22 28.87 21.15 14.15
CA VAL A 22 27.52 20.61 13.86
C VAL A 22 27.27 20.52 12.34
N SER A 23 27.85 21.40 11.54
CA SER A 23 27.63 21.44 10.08
C SER A 23 28.43 20.40 9.29
N ALA A 24 29.50 19.85 9.86
CA ALA A 24 30.29 18.80 9.22
C ALA A 24 29.72 17.37 9.39
N SER A 25 28.60 17.21 10.12
CA SER A 25 28.01 15.90 10.42
C SER A 25 26.78 15.54 9.57
N THR A 26 26.51 16.28 8.48
CA THR A 26 25.35 16.04 7.61
C THR A 26 25.62 15.20 6.36
N ASP A 27 26.84 14.71 6.14
CA ASP A 27 27.15 13.78 5.02
C ASP A 27 27.42 12.34 5.49
N ARG A 28 26.62 11.88 6.47
CA ARG A 28 26.32 10.45 6.53
C ARG A 28 24.97 10.29 5.86
N LYS A 29 24.97 9.60 4.71
CA LYS A 29 23.83 8.81 4.22
C LYS A 29 23.42 7.84 5.33
N ASN A 30 22.77 8.35 6.36
CA ASN A 30 21.93 7.54 7.19
C ASN A 30 20.82 7.11 6.27
N VAL A 31 20.91 5.87 5.84
CA VAL A 31 19.74 5.01 5.69
C VAL A 31 19.08 4.96 7.07
N PHE A 32 18.48 6.07 7.51
CA PHE A 32 17.27 5.99 8.29
C PHE A 32 16.26 5.46 7.28
N ALA A 33 16.24 4.13 7.16
CA ALA A 33 14.98 3.47 6.94
C ALA A 33 14.02 4.18 7.90
N SER A 34 13.08 4.94 7.36
CA SER A 34 11.85 5.21 8.07
C SER A 34 11.24 3.84 8.28
N VAL A 35 11.70 3.18 9.34
CA VAL A 35 11.00 2.08 9.95
C VAL A 35 9.84 2.80 10.61
N SER A 36 8.81 3.07 9.79
CA SER A 36 7.46 3.18 10.29
C SER A 36 7.33 2.01 11.27
N PRO A 37 7.00 2.24 12.54
CA PRO A 37 6.60 1.15 13.39
C PRO A 37 5.40 0.53 12.69
N SER A 38 5.66 -0.56 11.96
CA SER A 38 4.61 -1.43 11.50
C SER A 38 3.88 -1.80 12.77
N LEU A 39 2.64 -1.33 12.89
CA LEU A 39 1.73 -1.73 13.93
C LEU A 39 1.44 -3.22 13.65
N GLU A 40 2.41 -4.09 13.93
CA GLU A 40 2.22 -5.52 13.91
C GLU A 40 1.12 -5.80 14.91
N LYS A 41 -0.03 -6.18 14.37
CA LYS A 41 -1.20 -6.62 15.10
C LYS A 41 -0.74 -7.77 15.99
N GLY A 42 -0.51 -7.45 17.26
CA GLY A 42 0.15 -8.32 18.23
C GLY A 42 -0.45 -9.72 18.18
N SER A 43 0.36 -10.67 17.73
CA SER A 43 0.16 -12.06 18.06
C SER A 43 0.24 -12.17 19.58
N LEU A 44 -0.81 -12.70 20.20
CA LEU A 44 -0.90 -13.02 21.62
C LEU A 44 0.10 -14.15 21.95
N THR A 45 1.40 -13.88 21.83
CA THR A 45 2.39 -14.64 22.58
C THR A 45 2.18 -14.29 24.04
N GLU A 46 1.66 -15.27 24.78
CA GLU A 46 1.51 -15.35 26.23
C GLU A 46 2.67 -14.63 26.93
N SER A 47 2.48 -13.33 27.15
CA SER A 47 3.47 -12.48 27.79
C SER A 47 3.44 -12.80 29.27
N ASN A 48 4.62 -13.02 29.86
CA ASN A 48 4.83 -13.40 31.26
C ASN A 48 4.25 -12.39 32.28
N GLY A 49 2.92 -12.23 32.35
CA GLY A 49 2.16 -11.57 33.42
C GLY A 49 2.61 -10.17 33.82
N ILE A 50 3.38 -9.45 33.00
CA ILE A 50 3.92 -8.14 33.39
C ILE A 50 2.82 -7.09 33.28
N CYS A 51 2.09 -7.04 32.16
CA CYS A 51 1.00 -6.09 31.94
C CYS A 51 -0.34 -6.64 32.42
N ASP A 52 -1.21 -5.78 32.95
CA ASP A 52 -2.59 -6.16 33.18
C ASP A 52 -3.29 -6.41 31.83
N PRO A 53 -4.30 -7.29 31.75
CA PRO A 53 -5.04 -7.57 30.49
C PRO A 53 -5.71 -6.33 29.87
N LYS A 54 -5.88 -5.27 30.66
CA LYS A 54 -6.47 -4.00 30.24
C LYS A 54 -5.44 -3.06 29.61
N ASP A 55 -4.15 -3.27 29.81
CA ASP A 55 -3.09 -2.36 29.35
C ASP A 55 -2.64 -2.70 27.92
N VAL A 56 -2.01 -1.74 27.25
CA VAL A 56 -1.40 -1.95 25.93
C VAL A 56 0.06 -2.30 26.11
N SER A 57 0.48 -3.47 25.63
CA SER A 57 1.87 -3.91 25.65
C SER A 57 2.62 -3.49 24.39
N SER A 58 3.84 -3.01 24.55
CA SER A 58 4.80 -2.79 23.46
C SER A 58 6.16 -3.32 23.87
N ASP A 59 6.87 -3.99 22.96
CA ASP A 59 8.21 -4.51 23.24
C ASP A 59 9.22 -4.15 22.16
N ARG A 60 10.50 -4.15 22.55
CA ARG A 60 11.61 -3.90 21.64
C ARG A 60 12.92 -4.47 22.16
N THR A 61 13.70 -5.07 21.26
CA THR A 61 15.07 -5.50 21.55
C THR A 61 16.07 -4.43 21.12
N TRP A 62 17.06 -4.14 21.97
CA TRP A 62 18.14 -3.18 21.71
C TRP A 62 19.51 -3.81 21.90
N GLY A 63 20.50 -3.39 21.11
CA GLY A 63 21.90 -3.83 21.25
C GLY A 63 22.84 -3.02 20.34
N PRO A 64 24.17 -3.06 20.59
CA PRO A 64 24.86 -3.80 21.65
C PRO A 64 24.87 -3.01 22.98
N THR A 65 24.05 -3.40 23.95
CA THR A 65 23.97 -2.77 25.27
C THR A 65 23.37 -3.74 26.28
N GLN A 66 23.74 -3.56 27.56
CA GLN A 66 23.11 -4.23 28.71
C GLN A 66 22.44 -3.21 29.64
N ASP A 67 22.39 -1.93 29.26
CA ASP A 67 21.85 -0.86 30.09
C ASP A 67 20.32 -0.76 29.97
N CYS A 68 19.64 -1.23 31.02
CA CYS A 68 18.19 -1.16 31.14
C CYS A 68 17.62 0.27 31.24
N ASN A 69 18.44 1.31 31.44
CA ASN A 69 17.95 2.68 31.44
C ASN A 69 17.36 3.08 30.08
N ILE A 70 17.86 2.51 28.98
CA ILE A 70 17.33 2.72 27.64
C ILE A 70 15.85 2.32 27.55
N CYS A 71 15.44 1.24 28.23
CA CYS A 71 14.04 0.83 28.29
C CYS A 71 13.16 1.89 28.94
N THR A 72 13.66 2.67 29.90
CA THR A 72 12.89 3.74 30.55
C THR A 72 12.50 4.81 29.54
N PHE A 73 13.47 5.31 28.77
CA PHE A 73 13.22 6.35 27.77
C PHE A 73 12.32 5.83 26.64
N TYR A 74 12.57 4.60 26.18
CA TYR A 74 11.75 3.96 25.16
C TYR A 74 10.29 3.80 25.62
N CYS A 75 10.05 3.19 26.78
CA CYS A 75 8.69 2.96 27.27
C CYS A 75 7.96 4.27 27.57
N THR A 76 8.66 5.27 28.12
CA THR A 76 8.08 6.60 28.35
C THR A 76 7.68 7.25 27.03
N GLY A 77 8.54 7.19 26.01
CA GLY A 77 8.26 7.75 24.68
C GLY A 77 7.10 7.06 23.96
N VAL A 78 7.03 5.73 24.03
CA VAL A 78 5.92 4.96 23.42
C VAL A 78 4.59 5.30 24.08
N CYS A 79 4.50 5.25 25.41
CA CYS A 79 3.24 5.53 26.10
C CYS A 79 2.84 7.00 25.93
N ALA A 80 3.79 7.93 25.97
CA ALA A 80 3.55 9.35 25.68
C ALA A 80 3.04 9.57 24.25
N GLY A 81 3.59 8.86 23.25
CA GLY A 81 3.11 8.90 21.87
C GLY A 81 1.68 8.38 21.70
N MET A 82 1.23 7.51 22.61
CA MET A 82 -0.16 7.06 22.71
C MET A 82 -1.05 7.97 23.56
N GLY A 83 -0.50 9.03 24.15
CA GLY A 83 -1.22 9.93 25.06
C GLY A 83 -1.58 9.27 26.41
N THR A 84 -0.82 8.26 26.83
CA THR A 84 -1.12 7.46 28.03
C THR A 84 0.10 7.38 28.96
N PRO A 85 -0.10 7.27 30.28
CA PRO A 85 1.01 7.04 31.19
C PRO A 85 1.55 5.62 31.07
N MET A 86 2.86 5.47 31.27
CA MET A 86 3.50 4.16 31.44
C MET A 86 3.10 3.57 32.80
N VAL A 87 2.49 2.39 32.79
CA VAL A 87 2.04 1.66 33.99
C VAL A 87 3.19 0.83 34.55
N LYS A 88 3.89 0.10 33.69
CA LYS A 88 4.97 -0.81 34.09
C LYS A 88 5.99 -0.99 32.98
N LYS A 89 7.20 -1.37 33.36
CA LYS A 89 8.27 -1.76 32.45
C LYS A 89 8.98 -3.01 32.96
N ALA A 90 9.46 -3.83 32.04
CA ALA A 90 10.40 -4.91 32.31
C ALA A 90 11.61 -4.79 31.38
N CYS A 91 12.78 -5.15 31.90
CA CYS A 91 14.02 -5.23 31.14
C CYS A 91 14.65 -6.59 31.38
N THR A 92 14.94 -7.31 30.31
CA THR A 92 15.63 -8.60 30.39
C THR A 92 16.93 -8.52 29.59
N PRO A 93 18.09 -8.43 30.26
CA PRO A 93 19.38 -8.47 29.57
C PRO A 93 19.66 -9.87 29.01
N ASN A 94 20.13 -9.91 27.77
CA ASN A 94 20.61 -11.11 27.08
C ASN A 94 22.14 -11.06 26.99
N SER A 95 22.81 -11.61 28.01
CA SER A 95 24.27 -11.60 28.14
C SER A 95 24.98 -12.31 26.98
N LYS A 96 24.32 -13.26 26.30
CA LYS A 96 24.91 -13.99 25.16
C LYS A 96 25.03 -13.14 23.91
N LYS A 97 24.11 -12.18 23.72
CA LYS A 97 24.03 -11.34 22.52
C LYS A 97 24.39 -9.87 22.79
N SER A 98 24.73 -9.51 24.03
CA SER A 98 24.88 -8.11 24.47
C SER A 98 23.68 -7.26 24.06
N GLN A 99 22.47 -7.79 24.26
CA GLN A 99 21.21 -7.13 23.92
C GLN A 99 20.35 -7.00 25.18
N ILE A 100 19.40 -6.09 25.17
CA ILE A 100 18.32 -6.00 26.15
C ILE A 100 16.97 -6.16 25.46
N PHE A 101 16.04 -6.85 26.10
CA PHE A 101 14.63 -6.88 25.71
C PHE A 101 13.84 -5.97 26.65
N CYS A 102 13.21 -4.94 26.09
CA CYS A 102 12.37 -4.00 26.81
C CYS A 102 10.90 -4.37 26.57
N GLN A 103 10.12 -4.49 27.63
CA GLN A 103 8.67 -4.64 27.55
C GLN A 103 8.00 -3.51 28.34
N CYS A 104 7.07 -2.82 27.70
CA CYS A 104 6.38 -1.63 28.20
C CYS A 104 4.89 -1.91 28.32
N CYS A 105 4.29 -1.51 29.43
CA CYS A 105 2.84 -1.53 29.62
C CYS A 105 2.36 -0.09 29.71
N CYS A 106 1.57 0.34 28.74
CA CYS A 106 0.94 1.65 28.72
C CYS A 106 -0.51 1.51 29.17
N ALA A 107 -1.02 2.49 29.93
CA ALA A 107 -2.43 2.50 30.29
C ALA A 107 -3.26 2.54 29.00
N LYS A 108 -4.41 1.85 28.98
CA LYS A 108 -5.31 1.95 27.83
C LYS A 108 -5.79 3.39 27.67
N PRO A 109 -5.74 3.97 26.45
CA PRO A 109 -6.36 5.26 26.21
C PRO A 109 -7.86 5.16 26.59
N PRO A 110 -8.44 6.20 27.19
CA PRO A 110 -9.89 6.25 27.35
C PRO A 110 -10.52 6.04 25.97
N SER A 111 -11.53 5.17 25.91
CA SER A 111 -12.26 4.97 24.66
C SER A 111 -12.71 6.32 24.12
N PRO A 112 -12.50 6.60 22.82
CA PRO A 112 -12.99 7.85 22.25
C PRO A 112 -14.50 7.94 22.52
N PRO A 113 -15.04 9.15 22.78
CA PRO A 113 -16.46 9.32 22.93
C PRO A 113 -17.17 8.73 21.70
N PRO A 114 -18.35 8.12 21.87
CA PRO A 114 -19.09 7.59 20.74
C PRO A 114 -19.27 8.70 19.69
N PRO A 115 -19.11 8.39 18.39
CA PRO A 115 -19.30 9.38 17.35
C PRO A 115 -20.71 9.96 17.49
N PRO A 116 -20.89 11.28 17.25
CA PRO A 116 -22.22 11.87 17.22
C PRO A 116 -23.08 11.11 16.21
N PRO A 117 -24.39 10.96 16.45
CA PRO A 117 -25.29 10.34 15.49
C PRO A 117 -25.13 11.05 14.13
N SER A 118 -24.87 10.27 13.08
CA SER A 118 -24.74 10.83 11.73
C SER A 118 -26.01 11.62 11.40
N PRO A 119 -25.89 12.83 10.82
CA PRO A 119 -27.07 13.55 10.35
C PRO A 119 -27.82 12.69 9.33
N PRO A 120 -29.15 12.81 9.24
CA PRO A 120 -29.91 12.12 8.22
C PRO A 120 -29.31 12.46 6.85
N PRO A 121 -29.15 11.48 5.94
CA PRO A 121 -28.58 11.72 4.64
C PRO A 121 -29.39 12.83 3.95
N PRO A 122 -28.73 13.85 3.38
CA PRO A 122 -29.44 14.83 2.57
C PRO A 122 -30.20 14.08 1.47
N SER A 123 -31.44 14.52 1.21
CA SER A 123 -32.25 13.94 0.15
C SER A 123 -31.43 13.91 -1.14
N LEU A 124 -31.20 12.71 -1.66
CA LEU A 124 -30.44 12.53 -2.89
C LEU A 124 -31.11 13.39 -3.97
N PRO A 125 -30.37 14.28 -4.65
CA PRO A 125 -30.92 14.98 -5.80
C PRO A 125 -31.40 13.94 -6.82
N PRO A 126 -32.45 14.25 -7.61
CA PRO A 126 -32.89 13.37 -8.69
C PRO A 126 -31.67 12.98 -9.52
N PRO A 127 -31.52 11.70 -9.90
CA PRO A 127 -30.37 11.25 -10.68
C PRO A 127 -30.29 12.14 -11.91
N THR A 128 -29.25 12.98 -11.95
CA THR A 128 -28.93 13.75 -13.14
C THR A 128 -28.84 12.71 -14.26
N PRO A 129 -29.60 12.85 -15.35
CA PRO A 129 -29.48 11.93 -16.48
C PRO A 129 -28.00 11.87 -16.81
N SER A 130 -27.40 10.69 -16.69
CA SER A 130 -26.02 10.43 -17.07
C SER A 130 -25.87 10.91 -18.50
N GLY A 131 -25.41 12.16 -18.65
CA GLY A 131 -25.14 12.76 -19.94
C GLY A 131 -24.15 11.83 -20.60
N GLY A 132 -24.51 11.32 -21.78
CA GLY A 132 -23.80 10.29 -22.52
C GLY A 132 -22.32 10.62 -22.67
N GLY A 133 -21.56 10.23 -21.65
CA GLY A 133 -20.12 10.21 -21.70
C GLY A 133 -19.69 9.07 -22.62
N PRO A 134 -18.42 9.06 -23.01
CA PRO A 134 -17.86 8.00 -23.84
C PRO A 134 -18.02 6.60 -23.20
N CYS A 135 -18.21 6.53 -21.87
CA CYS A 135 -18.57 5.32 -21.15
C CYS A 135 -20.08 5.08 -21.15
N GLY A 136 -20.54 4.09 -21.92
CA GLY A 136 -21.97 3.76 -21.98
C GLY A 136 -22.37 2.81 -23.10
N GLN A 137 -21.42 2.33 -23.89
CA GLN A 137 -21.68 1.28 -24.87
C GLN A 137 -21.69 -0.09 -24.16
N PRO A 138 -22.46 -1.07 -24.67
CA PRO A 138 -22.38 -2.44 -24.18
C PRO A 138 -20.94 -2.96 -24.29
N GLY A 139 -20.38 -3.47 -23.18
CA GLY A 139 -18.97 -3.90 -23.11
C GLY A 139 -18.03 -2.87 -22.48
N ASP A 140 -18.49 -1.66 -22.19
CA ASP A 140 -17.75 -0.70 -21.38
C ASP A 140 -17.90 -1.05 -19.89
N THR A 141 -16.79 -1.04 -19.16
CA THR A 141 -16.74 -1.23 -17.71
C THR A 141 -16.23 0.05 -17.05
N SER A 142 -16.94 0.56 -16.04
CA SER A 142 -16.49 1.73 -15.28
C SER A 142 -15.97 1.32 -13.91
N THR A 143 -14.78 1.81 -13.56
CA THR A 143 -14.16 1.61 -12.25
C THR A 143 -13.89 2.96 -11.59
N GLU A 144 -13.97 3.00 -10.26
CA GLU A 144 -13.74 4.23 -9.48
C GLU A 144 -12.88 3.91 -8.24
N THR A 145 -11.90 4.76 -7.96
CA THR A 145 -11.08 4.69 -6.75
C THR A 145 -10.74 6.08 -6.21
N THR A 146 -10.24 6.15 -4.97
CA THR A 146 -9.70 7.38 -4.40
C THR A 146 -8.23 7.17 -4.04
N ILE A 147 -7.35 7.99 -4.64
CA ILE A 147 -5.90 7.95 -4.43
C ILE A 147 -5.49 9.16 -3.60
N ILE A 148 -4.66 8.95 -2.57
CA ILE A 148 -4.09 10.03 -1.75
C ILE A 148 -2.92 10.68 -2.51
N THR A 149 -3.29 11.49 -3.49
CA THR A 149 -2.39 12.29 -4.31
C THR A 149 -3.04 13.63 -4.61
N SER A 150 -2.22 14.63 -4.92
CA SER A 150 -2.69 15.89 -5.51
C SER A 150 -2.59 15.89 -7.03
N ASN A 151 -1.97 14.89 -7.65
CA ASN A 151 -1.68 14.84 -9.09
C ASN A 151 -2.66 13.91 -9.83
N CYS A 152 -3.28 14.41 -10.90
CA CYS A 152 -4.17 13.61 -11.73
C CYS A 152 -3.45 12.62 -12.65
N ALA A 153 -2.15 12.79 -12.89
CA ALA A 153 -1.36 11.81 -13.67
C ALA A 153 -1.37 10.41 -13.02
N ASP A 154 -1.50 10.35 -11.70
CA ASP A 154 -1.60 9.09 -10.97
C ASP A 154 -2.93 8.36 -11.27
N CYS A 155 -4.02 9.10 -11.48
CA CYS A 155 -5.28 8.51 -11.95
C CYS A 155 -5.13 7.90 -13.34
N THR A 156 -4.47 8.61 -14.26
CA THR A 156 -4.24 8.11 -15.63
C THR A 156 -3.39 6.84 -15.62
N ASN A 157 -2.35 6.78 -14.79
CA ASN A 157 -1.53 5.58 -14.65
C ASN A 157 -2.32 4.43 -14.03
N TRP A 158 -3.07 4.69 -12.96
CA TRP A 158 -3.95 3.69 -12.36
C TRP A 158 -4.98 3.15 -13.35
N CYS A 159 -5.65 4.02 -14.11
CA CYS A 159 -6.61 3.58 -15.15
C CYS A 159 -5.97 2.66 -16.18
N LYS A 160 -4.73 2.97 -16.61
CA LYS A 160 -4.01 2.12 -17.57
C LYS A 160 -3.72 0.75 -16.99
N GLU A 161 -3.25 0.68 -15.75
CA GLU A 161 -2.98 -0.59 -15.06
C GLU A 161 -4.29 -1.39 -14.89
N GLU A 162 -5.32 -0.78 -14.31
CA GLU A 162 -6.61 -1.43 -14.05
C GLU A 162 -7.27 -1.97 -15.33
N CYS A 163 -7.33 -1.16 -16.41
CA CYS A 163 -7.90 -1.62 -17.66
C CYS A 163 -7.02 -2.70 -18.32
N SER A 164 -5.70 -2.57 -18.26
CA SER A 164 -4.79 -3.56 -18.87
C SER A 164 -4.86 -4.91 -18.15
N ASP A 165 -4.98 -4.92 -16.83
CA ASP A 165 -5.15 -6.13 -16.02
C ASP A 165 -6.47 -6.85 -16.35
N ALA A 166 -7.49 -6.11 -16.77
CA ALA A 166 -8.75 -6.65 -17.27
C ALA A 166 -8.71 -7.07 -18.76
N GLY A 167 -7.56 -6.97 -19.45
CA GLY A 167 -7.46 -7.24 -20.89
C GLY A 167 -8.20 -6.22 -21.76
N SER A 168 -8.39 -5.02 -21.23
CA SER A 168 -9.15 -3.92 -21.82
C SER A 168 -8.25 -2.69 -22.02
N TYR A 169 -8.76 -1.65 -22.69
CA TYR A 169 -8.04 -0.39 -22.86
C TYR A 169 -8.82 0.78 -22.27
N VAL A 170 -8.09 1.81 -21.83
CA VAL A 170 -8.70 3.03 -21.27
C VAL A 170 -9.38 3.80 -22.39
N LEU A 171 -10.67 4.01 -22.25
CA LEU A 171 -11.50 4.80 -23.14
C LEU A 171 -11.64 6.26 -22.66
N ASP A 172 -11.73 6.44 -21.34
CA ASP A 172 -11.84 7.74 -20.68
C ASP A 172 -11.30 7.65 -19.25
N ASP A 173 -10.54 8.64 -18.80
CA ASP A 173 -10.07 8.78 -17.43
C ASP A 173 -10.43 10.16 -16.87
N LYS A 174 -11.21 10.17 -15.79
CA LYS A 174 -11.63 11.40 -15.10
C LYS A 174 -10.98 11.48 -13.73
N CYS A 175 -10.43 12.65 -13.44
CA CYS A 175 -9.82 12.98 -12.15
C CYS A 175 -10.59 14.13 -11.50
N GLU A 176 -11.18 13.88 -10.32
CA GLU A 176 -11.91 14.87 -9.53
C GLU A 176 -11.20 15.09 -8.18
N ILE A 177 -11.38 16.27 -7.57
CA ILE A 177 -10.92 16.51 -6.19
C ILE A 177 -11.81 15.66 -5.26
N GLY A 178 -11.18 14.80 -4.45
CA GLY A 178 -11.87 13.95 -3.49
C GLY A 178 -12.26 14.69 -2.20
N GLU A 179 -12.35 13.93 -1.11
CA GLU A 179 -12.75 14.44 0.21
C GLU A 179 -11.73 15.41 0.84
N SER A 180 -10.51 15.45 0.31
CA SER A 180 -9.46 16.37 0.74
C SER A 180 -8.71 16.95 -0.44
N LYS A 181 -8.02 18.08 -0.24
CA LYS A 181 -7.13 18.68 -1.24
C LYS A 181 -5.92 17.81 -1.64
N PHE A 182 -5.70 16.71 -0.91
CA PHE A 182 -4.64 15.73 -1.13
C PHE A 182 -5.18 14.38 -1.61
N ALA A 183 -6.47 14.28 -1.91
CA ALA A 183 -7.09 13.08 -2.45
C ALA A 183 -7.70 13.38 -3.82
N ARG A 184 -7.47 12.49 -4.78
CA ARG A 184 -8.15 12.50 -6.07
C ARG A 184 -9.08 11.31 -6.16
N ARG A 185 -10.27 11.55 -6.68
CA ARG A 185 -11.24 10.52 -7.05
C ARG A 185 -11.04 10.25 -8.54
N CYS A 186 -10.55 9.06 -8.86
CA CYS A 186 -10.25 8.62 -10.22
C CYS A 186 -11.41 7.76 -10.71
N LYS A 187 -11.95 8.07 -11.88
CA LYS A 187 -12.96 7.26 -12.56
C LYS A 187 -12.41 6.85 -13.92
N CYS A 188 -12.34 5.55 -14.19
CA CYS A 188 -11.89 5.02 -15.47
C CYS A 188 -13.07 4.41 -16.20
N CYS A 189 -13.05 4.54 -17.52
CA CYS A 189 -13.84 3.74 -18.42
C CYS A 189 -12.91 2.83 -19.21
N CYS A 190 -13.12 1.52 -19.08
CA CYS A 190 -12.38 0.51 -19.80
C CYS A 190 -13.27 -0.10 -20.89
N ARG A 191 -12.73 -0.31 -22.07
CA ARG A 191 -13.40 -1.06 -23.14
C ARG A 191 -12.63 -2.34 -23.40
N GLU A 192 -13.35 -3.47 -23.34
CA GLU A 192 -12.77 -4.77 -23.65
C GLU A 192 -12.10 -4.71 -25.02
N ASN A 193 -10.87 -5.23 -25.10
CA ASN A 193 -10.15 -5.28 -26.35
C ASN A 193 -10.79 -6.43 -27.14
N SER A 194 -11.91 -6.14 -27.81
CA SER A 194 -12.67 -7.10 -28.57
C SER A 194 -11.82 -7.55 -29.74
N THR A 195 -10.98 -8.57 -29.49
CA THR A 195 -10.62 -9.53 -30.50
C THR A 195 -11.97 -10.02 -31.04
N PRO A 196 -12.27 -9.87 -32.34
CA PRO A 196 -13.54 -10.33 -32.88
C PRO A 196 -13.78 -11.73 -32.34
N PRO A 197 -14.97 -12.03 -31.77
CA PRO A 197 -15.26 -13.39 -31.34
C PRO A 197 -14.90 -14.31 -32.51
N PRO A 198 -14.09 -15.37 -32.28
CA PRO A 198 -13.72 -16.28 -33.36
C PRO A 198 -15.02 -16.64 -34.08
N PRO A 199 -15.07 -16.50 -35.43
CA PRO A 199 -16.32 -16.60 -36.17
C PRO A 199 -17.02 -17.86 -35.71
N SER A 200 -18.18 -17.68 -35.06
CA SER A 200 -18.92 -18.76 -34.44
C SER A 200 -19.11 -19.82 -35.51
N CYS A 201 -18.40 -20.96 -35.40
CA CYS A 201 -18.56 -22.04 -36.37
C CYS A 201 -20.06 -22.36 -36.40
N PRO A 202 -20.74 -22.18 -37.55
CA PRO A 202 -22.16 -22.48 -37.62
C PRO A 202 -22.34 -23.92 -37.18
N THR A 203 -23.17 -24.13 -36.16
CA THR A 203 -23.47 -25.44 -35.56
C THR A 203 -24.19 -26.40 -36.54
N GLN A 204 -24.28 -26.06 -37.82
CA GLN A 204 -24.68 -26.98 -38.88
C GLN A 204 -23.43 -27.72 -39.38
N GLY A 205 -23.37 -29.00 -39.02
CA GLY A 205 -22.21 -29.87 -39.13
C GLY A 205 -21.34 -29.66 -40.37
N CYS A 206 -20.03 -29.57 -40.14
CA CYS A 206 -19.05 -29.56 -41.20
C CYS A 206 -19.28 -30.78 -42.10
N PRO A 207 -19.57 -30.60 -43.40
CA PRO A 207 -19.64 -31.73 -44.32
C PRO A 207 -18.29 -32.43 -44.31
N SER A 208 -18.30 -33.74 -44.13
CA SER A 208 -17.08 -34.57 -43.99
C SER A 208 -16.22 -34.62 -45.26
N ASP A 209 -16.73 -34.04 -46.35
CA ASP A 209 -16.12 -33.97 -47.65
C ASP A 209 -16.08 -32.51 -48.12
N VAL A 210 -14.89 -32.00 -48.41
CA VAL A 210 -14.70 -30.71 -49.09
C VAL A 210 -14.15 -31.00 -50.48
N THR A 211 -14.81 -30.47 -51.50
CA THR A 211 -14.32 -30.51 -52.88
C THR A 211 -13.83 -29.13 -53.25
N TRP A 212 -12.54 -29.02 -53.57
CA TRP A 212 -11.95 -27.77 -53.98
C TRP A 212 -11.78 -27.78 -55.50
N THR A 213 -12.42 -26.82 -56.18
CA THR A 213 -12.24 -26.59 -57.61
C THR A 213 -11.31 -25.40 -57.84
N ILE A 214 -10.22 -25.65 -58.56
CA ILE A 214 -9.33 -24.61 -59.07
C ILE A 214 -9.53 -24.53 -60.60
N PRO A 215 -9.67 -23.34 -61.21
CA PRO A 215 -9.86 -23.23 -62.65
C PRO A 215 -8.70 -23.85 -63.43
N GLY A 216 -9.02 -24.72 -64.40
CA GLY A 216 -8.02 -25.37 -65.26
C GLY A 216 -7.47 -26.71 -64.75
N VAL A 217 -7.94 -27.20 -63.60
CA VAL A 217 -7.57 -28.51 -63.04
C VAL A 217 -8.81 -29.29 -62.61
N SER A 218 -8.72 -30.62 -62.67
CA SER A 218 -9.82 -31.49 -62.26
C SER A 218 -10.03 -31.40 -60.73
N PRO A 219 -11.28 -31.46 -60.23
CA PRO A 219 -11.56 -31.27 -58.81
C PRO A 219 -10.90 -32.36 -57.95
N CYS A 220 -10.22 -31.95 -56.88
CA CYS A 220 -9.66 -32.87 -55.88
C CYS A 220 -10.63 -33.01 -54.71
N LYS A 221 -10.95 -34.25 -54.33
CA LYS A 221 -11.81 -34.57 -53.19
C LYS A 221 -10.95 -34.96 -51.98
N TYR A 222 -11.09 -34.22 -50.88
CA TYR A 222 -10.39 -34.49 -49.64
C TYR A 222 -11.37 -34.89 -48.54
N ARG A 223 -11.02 -35.93 -47.78
CA ARG A 223 -11.79 -36.42 -46.63
C ARG A 223 -10.96 -36.21 -45.37
N LEU A 224 -11.50 -35.46 -44.41
CA LEU A 224 -10.82 -35.23 -43.13
C LEU A 224 -10.96 -36.48 -42.26
N LEU A 225 -9.83 -37.14 -41.96
CA LEU A 225 -9.76 -38.23 -41.00
C LEU A 225 -9.50 -37.63 -39.62
N SER A 226 -10.52 -37.62 -38.76
CA SER A 226 -10.39 -37.17 -37.37
C SER A 226 -9.58 -38.17 -36.54
N SER A 227 -8.27 -37.95 -36.42
CA SER A 227 -7.42 -38.68 -35.49
C SER A 227 -7.36 -37.96 -34.14
N LEU A 228 -8.30 -38.25 -33.25
CA LEU A 228 -8.23 -37.86 -31.84
C LEU A 228 -7.76 -39.07 -31.02
N SER A 229 -6.43 -39.22 -30.92
CA SER A 229 -5.77 -40.06 -29.92
C SER A 229 -4.79 -39.17 -29.15
N SER A 230 -5.30 -38.35 -28.24
CA SER A 230 -4.47 -37.59 -27.31
C SER A 230 -4.09 -38.50 -26.13
N SER A 231 -2.91 -39.11 -26.22
CA SER A 231 -2.23 -39.76 -25.09
C SER A 231 -1.67 -38.69 -24.16
N SER A 232 -2.31 -38.48 -23.00
CA SER A 232 -1.78 -37.66 -21.91
C SER A 232 -0.88 -38.52 -21.02
N SER A 233 0.43 -38.49 -21.26
CA SER A 233 1.42 -39.04 -20.33
C SER A 233 1.73 -38.00 -19.25
N LEU A 234 1.23 -38.25 -18.04
CA LEU A 234 1.56 -37.53 -16.83
C LEU A 234 2.99 -37.91 -16.40
N VAL A 235 3.91 -36.95 -16.35
CA VAL A 235 5.22 -37.10 -15.71
C VAL A 235 5.16 -36.32 -14.39
N SER A 236 5.21 -37.03 -13.27
CA SER A 236 5.47 -36.45 -11.95
C SER A 236 6.97 -36.55 -11.66
N MET A 237 7.55 -35.43 -11.22
CA MET A 237 8.80 -35.35 -10.45
C MET A 237 8.46 -34.88 -9.05
#